data_AF-A0A6N3B2T6-F1
#
_entry.id   AF-A0A6N3B2T6-F1
#
_cell.length_a   1.000
_cell.length_b   1.000
_cell.length_c   1.000
_cell.angle_alpha   90.00
_cell.angle_beta   90.00
_cell.angle_gamma   90.00
#
_symmetry.space_group_name_H-M   'P 1'
#
loop_
_entity.id
_entity.type
_entity.pdbx_description
1 polymer ?
#
loop_
_entity_poly.entity_id
_entity_poly.type
_entity_poly.pdbx_seq_one_letter_code
_entity_poly.pdbx_strand_id
1 'polypeptide(L)'
;MVKLIDVAKKLDLNIKIVVSIKGFDKYNSFFNIYGEDDEPCRRLVILTKDENIEEVYDENPGEAITPGMVVDDNIWIKEYPLTTNPNKIDIDDIEITDEVYKKVSF
;
A
#
# COMPACT_ATOMS: atom_id res chain seq x y z
N MET A 1 11.91 -18.03 2.15
CA MET A 1 11.86 -16.56 2.30
C MET A 1 12.76 -15.96 1.24
N VAL A 2 12.26 -14.97 0.52
CA VAL A 2 12.91 -14.35 -0.63
C VAL A 2 12.89 -12.84 -0.44
N LYS A 3 13.98 -12.15 -0.77
CA LYS A 3 14.03 -10.69 -0.70
C LYS A 3 13.09 -10.06 -1.72
N LEU A 4 12.32 -9.07 -1.30
CA LEU A 4 11.33 -8.39 -2.15
C LEU A 4 11.99 -7.75 -3.37
N ILE A 5 13.20 -7.21 -3.24
CA ILE A 5 13.96 -6.60 -4.33
C ILE A 5 14.27 -7.59 -5.45
N ASP A 6 14.62 -8.83 -5.11
CA ASP A 6 14.92 -9.85 -6.12
C ASP A 6 13.65 -10.22 -6.89
N VAL A 7 12.50 -10.17 -6.23
CA VAL A 7 11.18 -10.41 -6.84
C VAL A 7 10.80 -9.25 -7.75
N ALA A 8 10.93 -8.02 -7.27
CA ALA A 8 10.67 -6.80 -8.03
C ALA A 8 11.48 -6.76 -9.34
N LYS A 9 12.79 -7.06 -9.26
CA LYS A 9 13.68 -7.14 -10.43
C LYS A 9 13.28 -8.24 -11.41
N LYS A 10 12.86 -9.42 -10.92
CA LYS A 10 12.41 -10.53 -11.79
C LYS A 10 11.12 -10.22 -12.52
N LEU A 11 10.23 -9.46 -11.90
CA LEU A 11 8.92 -9.11 -12.44
C LEU A 11 8.92 -7.79 -13.22
N ASP A 12 10.07 -7.11 -13.31
CA ASP A 12 10.21 -5.76 -13.91
C ASP A 12 9.24 -4.75 -13.25
N LEU A 13 9.19 -4.77 -11.91
CA LEU A 13 8.37 -3.90 -11.07
C LEU A 13 9.23 -3.07 -10.13
N ASN A 14 8.67 -1.94 -9.72
CA ASN A 14 9.24 -1.03 -8.74
C ASN A 14 8.69 -1.30 -7.35
N ILE A 15 9.53 -1.15 -6.32
CA ILE A 15 9.08 -1.15 -4.92
C ILE A 15 8.86 0.30 -4.50
N LYS A 16 7.65 0.63 -4.06
CA LYS A 16 7.28 1.98 -3.61
C LYS A 16 6.69 1.92 -2.21
N ILE A 17 7.01 2.95 -1.42
CA ILE A 17 6.32 3.23 -0.17
C ILE A 17 5.30 4.32 -0.49
N VAL A 18 4.02 4.00 -0.36
CA VAL A 18 2.90 4.89 -0.68
C VAL A 18 2.04 5.13 0.55
N VAL A 19 1.20 6.15 0.49
CA VAL A 19 0.15 6.39 1.49
C VAL A 19 -1.17 5.86 0.94
N SER A 20 -1.90 5.09 1.74
CA SER A 20 -3.26 4.71 1.38
C SER A 20 -4.22 5.84 1.74
N ILE A 21 -5.16 6.16 0.86
CA ILE A 21 -6.21 7.16 1.10
C ILE A 21 -7.58 6.51 1.02
N LYS A 22 -8.55 7.06 1.76
CA LYS A 22 -9.96 6.68 1.65
C LYS A 22 -10.84 7.91 1.73
N GLY A 23 -11.87 7.96 0.91
CA GLY A 23 -12.92 8.97 0.99
C GLY A 23 -13.86 8.69 2.16
N PHE A 24 -14.09 9.69 2.99
CA PHE A 24 -15.06 9.64 4.07
C PHE A 24 -16.15 10.68 3.88
N ASP A 25 -17.40 10.22 3.96
CA ASP A 25 -18.55 11.10 4.02
C ASP A 25 -18.52 11.90 5.33
N LYS A 26 -18.60 13.21 5.19
CA LYS A 26 -18.62 14.14 6.31
C LYS A 26 -19.92 14.91 6.29
N TYR A 27 -20.65 14.79 7.40
CA TYR A 27 -21.86 15.55 7.60
C TYR A 27 -21.68 16.53 8.76
N ASN A 28 -21.74 17.82 8.45
CA ASN A 28 -21.81 18.87 9.46
C ASN A 28 -23.28 19.20 9.75
N SER A 29 -23.79 18.66 10.85
CA SER A 29 -25.18 18.80 11.25
C SER A 29 -25.57 20.23 11.65
N PHE A 30 -24.61 21.04 12.09
CA PHE A 30 -24.88 22.42 12.52
C PHE A 30 -25.15 23.36 11.34
N PHE A 31 -24.46 23.15 10.22
CA PHE A 31 -24.64 23.93 8.99
C PHE A 31 -25.47 23.20 7.93
N ASN A 32 -25.86 21.94 8.17
CA ASN A 32 -26.52 21.06 7.21
C ASN A 32 -25.74 20.93 5.89
N ILE A 33 -24.41 20.76 6.00
CA ILE A 33 -23.50 20.63 4.85
C ILE A 33 -23.01 19.18 4.77
N TYR A 34 -23.12 18.61 3.58
CA TYR A 34 -22.51 17.33 3.20
C TYR A 34 -21.23 17.61 2.41
N GLY A 35 -20.18 16.86 2.71
CA GLY A 35 -18.92 16.88 1.97
C GLY A 35 -18.28 15.50 1.98
N GLU A 36 -17.30 15.32 1.10
CA GLU A 36 -16.44 14.15 1.04
C GLU A 36 -15.01 14.66 1.20
N ASP A 37 -14.28 14.10 2.16
CA ASP A 37 -12.87 14.40 2.38
C ASP A 37 -12.07 13.09 2.24
N ASP A 38 -11.00 13.11 1.44
CA ASP A 38 -10.04 12.01 1.39
C ASP A 38 -9.07 12.12 2.58
N GLU A 39 -8.96 11.04 3.36
CA GLU A 39 -8.05 10.98 4.50
C GLU A 39 -6.97 9.91 4.32
N PRO A 40 -5.71 10.21 4.67
CA PRO A 40 -4.65 9.21 4.71
C PRO A 40 -4.92 8.20 5.83
N CYS A 41 -4.73 6.91 5.55
CA CYS A 41 -5.06 5.82 6.47
C CYS A 41 -3.83 5.07 6.99
N ARG A 42 -2.93 4.60 6.11
CA ARG A 42 -1.73 3.82 6.44
C ARG A 42 -0.63 4.02 5.38
N ARG A 43 0.59 3.56 5.68
CA ARG A 43 1.66 3.44 4.70
C ARG A 43 1.73 2.02 4.19
N LEU A 44 1.97 1.86 2.89
CA LEU A 44 2.04 0.57 2.24
C LEU A 44 3.34 0.46 1.44
N VAL A 45 3.97 -0.71 1.54
CA VAL A 45 5.00 -1.14 0.60
C VAL A 45 4.30 -1.91 -0.50
N ILE A 46 4.42 -1.42 -1.73
CA ILE A 46 3.77 -2.01 -2.90
C ILE A 46 4.80 -2.37 -3.98
N LEU A 47 4.46 -3.33 -4.82
CA LEU A 47 5.06 -3.52 -6.14
C LEU A 47 4.16 -2.91 -7.20
N THR A 48 4.74 -2.13 -8.10
CA THR A 48 3.98 -1.42 -9.15
C THR A 48 4.84 -1.18 -10.39
N LYS A 49 4.19 -0.93 -11.53
CA LYS A 49 4.87 -0.45 -12.74
C LYS A 49 5.07 1.07 -12.73
N ASP A 50 4.28 1.80 -11.95
CA ASP A 50 4.35 3.26 -11.89
C ASP A 50 5.42 3.72 -10.90
N GLU A 51 6.48 4.36 -11.40
CA GLU A 51 7.56 4.90 -10.57
C GLU A 51 7.13 6.14 -9.77
N ASN A 52 6.07 6.83 -10.20
CA ASN A 52 5.65 8.11 -9.65
C ASN A 52 4.47 8.00 -8.69
N ILE A 53 3.95 6.79 -8.45
CA ILE A 53 2.84 6.60 -7.52
C ILE A 53 3.26 7.01 -6.10
N GLU A 54 2.42 7.83 -5.47
CA GLU A 54 2.59 8.28 -4.08
C GLU A 54 1.43 7.83 -3.19
N GLU A 55 0.25 7.64 -3.78
CA GLU A 55 -0.99 7.32 -3.08
C GLU A 55 -1.74 6.17 -3.76
N VAL A 56 -2.46 5.39 -2.97
CA VAL A 56 -3.36 4.32 -3.44
C VAL A 56 -4.68 4.40 -2.70
N TYR A 57 -5.78 4.07 -3.37
CA TYR A 57 -7.08 4.02 -2.71
C TYR A 57 -7.23 2.74 -1.88
N ASP A 58 -7.82 2.86 -0.70
CA ASP A 58 -8.03 1.76 0.23
C ASP A 58 -9.49 1.70 0.68
N GLU A 59 -10.21 0.71 0.16
CA GLU A 59 -11.62 0.53 0.50
C GLU A 59 -11.82 0.12 1.96
N ASN A 60 -10.87 -0.61 2.55
CA ASN A 60 -11.01 -1.22 3.88
C ASN A 60 -9.78 -0.99 4.76
N PRO A 61 -9.49 0.28 5.14
CA PRO A 61 -8.32 0.64 5.94
C PRO A 61 -8.35 0.07 7.36
N GLY A 62 -9.52 -0.37 7.84
CA GLY A 62 -9.67 -1.01 9.15
C GLY A 62 -9.28 -2.48 9.19
N GLU A 63 -9.07 -3.13 8.05
CA GLU A 63 -8.68 -4.53 7.97
C GLU A 63 -7.20 -4.66 7.61
N ALA A 64 -6.49 -5.58 8.25
CA ALA A 64 -5.08 -5.83 7.92
C ALA A 64 -4.93 -6.28 6.47
N ILE A 65 -3.89 -5.79 5.79
CA ILE A 65 -3.64 -6.21 4.42
C ILE A 65 -3.27 -7.70 4.36
N THR A 66 -3.61 -8.36 3.26
CA THR A 66 -3.08 -9.70 2.95
C THR A 66 -1.88 -9.55 2.01
N PRO A 67 -0.64 -9.90 2.44
CA PRO A 67 0.53 -9.79 1.58
C PRO A 67 0.37 -10.54 0.25
N GLY A 68 0.68 -9.85 -0.85
CA GLY A 68 0.52 -10.33 -2.21
C GLY A 68 -0.89 -10.15 -2.80
N MET A 69 -1.79 -9.42 -2.11
CA MET A 69 -3.06 -9.01 -2.72
C MET A 69 -2.83 -7.98 -3.81
N VAL A 70 -3.70 -7.97 -4.82
CA VAL A 70 -3.65 -7.03 -5.95
C VAL A 70 -4.80 -6.05 -5.82
N VAL A 71 -4.51 -4.76 -5.87
CA VAL A 71 -5.46 -3.65 -5.83
C VAL A 71 -5.03 -2.62 -6.88
N ASP A 72 -5.90 -2.31 -7.83
CA ASP A 72 -5.64 -1.35 -8.92
C ASP A 72 -4.27 -1.55 -9.60
N ASP A 73 -4.01 -2.79 -10.05
CA ASP A 73 -2.74 -3.21 -10.68
C ASP A 73 -1.47 -3.08 -9.81
N ASN A 74 -1.63 -2.76 -8.53
CA ASN A 74 -0.55 -2.71 -7.55
C ASN A 74 -0.61 -3.93 -6.63
N ILE A 75 0.55 -4.47 -6.28
CA ILE A 75 0.64 -5.61 -5.37
C ILE A 75 1.04 -5.12 -3.99
N TRP A 76 0.20 -5.33 -2.99
CA TRP A 76 0.46 -4.86 -1.63
C TRP A 76 1.24 -5.91 -0.84
N ILE A 77 2.34 -5.49 -0.22
CA ILE A 77 3.29 -6.41 0.43
C ILE A 77 3.25 -6.28 1.94
N LYS A 78 3.34 -5.04 2.44
CA LYS A 78 3.47 -4.77 3.88
C LYS A 78 2.86 -3.44 4.24
N GLU A 79 2.24 -3.37 5.41
CA GLU A 79 1.68 -2.14 5.96
C GLU A 79 2.51 -1.59 7.12
N TYR A 80 2.45 -0.27 7.28
CA TYR A 80 3.06 0.48 8.38
C TYR A 80 2.12 1.59 8.86
N PRO A 81 2.15 1.94 10.16
CA PRO A 81 1.41 3.08 10.67
C PRO A 81 1.80 4.41 9.99
N LEU A 82 0.86 5.37 9.94
CA LEU A 82 1.12 6.74 9.48
C LEU A 82 2.10 7.53 10.36
N THR A 83 2.43 7.02 11.54
CA THR A 83 3.48 7.60 12.40
C THR A 83 4.88 7.11 12.05
N THR A 84 5.02 6.08 11.22
CA THR A 84 6.32 5.55 10.79
C THR A 84 6.99 6.45 9.76
N ASN A 85 8.19 6.97 10.06
CA ASN A 85 8.95 7.76 9.10
C ASN A 85 9.34 6.89 7.88
N PRO A 86 8.92 7.25 6.64
CA PRO A 86 9.18 6.44 5.45
C PRO A 86 10.68 6.31 5.15
N ASN A 87 11.49 7.32 5.46
CA ASN A 87 12.94 7.29 5.22
C ASN A 87 13.68 6.31 6.17
N LYS A 88 13.00 5.78 7.19
CA LYS A 88 13.54 4.76 8.09
C LYS A 88 13.10 3.35 7.72
N ILE A 89 12.24 3.20 6.71
CA ILE A 89 11.82 1.89 6.21
C ILE A 89 12.93 1.41 5.27
N ASP A 90 13.68 0.42 5.71
CA ASP A 90 14.69 -0.22 4.88
C ASP A 90 14.01 -1.22 3.94
N ILE A 91 13.96 -0.86 2.65
CA ILE A 91 13.37 -1.69 1.60
C ILE A 91 14.25 -2.93 1.33
N ASP A 92 15.56 -2.82 1.56
CA ASP A 92 16.54 -3.88 1.28
C ASP A 92 16.42 -5.09 2.23
N ASP A 93 15.75 -4.87 3.38
CA ASP A 93 15.51 -5.87 4.43
C ASP A 93 14.10 -6.48 4.37
N ILE A 94 13.27 -6.09 3.40
CA ILE A 94 11.92 -6.65 3.27
C ILE A 94 11.99 -8.02 2.59
N GLU A 95 11.63 -9.05 3.35
CA GLU A 95 11.49 -10.42 2.86
C GLU A 95 10.02 -10.83 2.76
N ILE A 96 9.71 -11.66 1.78
CA ILE A 96 8.40 -12.29 1.61
C ILE A 96 8.51 -13.81 1.71
N THR A 97 7.40 -14.45 2.12
CA THR A 97 7.30 -15.91 2.16
C THR A 97 7.17 -16.48 0.75
N ASP A 98 7.48 -17.77 0.61
CA ASP A 98 7.37 -18.46 -0.68
C ASP A 98 5.91 -18.56 -1.15
N GLU A 99 4.95 -18.52 -0.22
CA GLU A 99 3.52 -18.46 -0.51
C GLU A 99 3.15 -17.13 -1.18
N VAL A 100 3.62 -16.01 -0.63
CA VAL A 100 3.42 -14.68 -1.22
C VAL A 100 4.14 -14.60 -2.56
N TYR A 101 5.37 -15.11 -2.65
CA TYR A 101 6.11 -15.16 -3.91
C TYR A 101 5.33 -15.89 -5.02
N LYS A 102 4.71 -17.04 -4.72
CA LYS A 102 3.87 -17.77 -5.68
C LYS A 102 2.64 -16.97 -6.12
N LYS A 103 2.01 -16.22 -5.21
CA LYS A 103 0.86 -15.38 -5.55
C LYS A 103 1.22 -14.27 -6.53
N VAL A 104 2.40 -13.66 -6.37
CA VAL A 104 2.81 -12.50 -7.17
C VAL A 104 3.51 -12.87 -8.48
N SER A 105 3.98 -14.11 -8.61
CA SER A 105 4.80 -14.56 -9.76
C SER A 105 4.04 -15.33 -10.83
N PHE A 106 2.70 -15.32 -10.79
CA PHE A 106 1.72 -15.95 -11.72
C PHE A 106 2.28 -16.93 -12.77
#